data_AF-A0A350C7F0-F1
#
_entry.id   AF-A0A350C7F0-F1
#
_cell.length_a   1.000
_cell.length_b   1.000
_cell.length_c   1.000
_cell.angle_alpha   90.00
_cell.angle_beta   90.00
_cell.angle_gamma   90.00
#
_symmetry.space_group_name_H-M   'P 1'
#
loop_
_entity.id
_entity.type
_entity.pdbx_description
1 polymer ?
#
loop_
_entity_poly.entity_id
_entity_poly.type
_entity_poly.pdbx_seq_one_letter_code
_entity_poly.pdbx_strand_id
1 'polypeptide(L)'
;CQGSPEQKAMAQDALNRWWWPSLMMFGPSDVDSPHTQQSMAWNIKRFSNDELRQRFVDMTVPQAELLGINIPDPELKFNEATSNYDFGEIDWDEFWQVVKGHGPCNKDRLAARVKAHEDGAWVREASMAYAEKQEQRKLNQIEVKTA
;
A
#
# COMPACT_ATOMS: atom_id res chain seq x y z
N CYS A 1 4.75 16.53 -17.07
CA CYS A 1 3.39 17.07 -17.26
C CYS A 1 3.31 17.93 -18.52
N GLN A 2 2.83 17.39 -19.64
CA GLN A 2 2.83 18.06 -20.96
C GLN A 2 1.43 18.50 -21.44
N GLY A 3 0.43 18.46 -20.54
CA GLY A 3 -0.94 18.85 -20.83
C GLY A 3 -1.19 20.36 -20.65
N SER A 4 -2.46 20.73 -20.50
CA SER A 4 -2.87 22.10 -20.20
C SER A 4 -2.36 22.56 -18.82
N PRO A 5 -2.34 23.88 -18.55
CA PRO A 5 -2.03 24.40 -17.22
C PRO A 5 -2.89 23.78 -16.11
N GLU A 6 -4.18 23.55 -16.36
CA GLU A 6 -5.12 22.95 -15.41
C GLU A 6 -4.79 21.48 -15.15
N GLN A 7 -4.38 20.73 -16.18
CA GLN A 7 -3.93 19.33 -16.02
C GLN A 7 -2.63 19.26 -15.20
N LYS A 8 -1.71 20.21 -15.42
CA LYS A 8 -0.48 20.31 -14.61
C LYS A 8 -0.80 20.66 -13.16
N ALA A 9 -1.73 21.58 -12.92
CA ALA A 9 -2.17 21.94 -11.57
C ALA A 9 -2.84 20.76 -10.85
N MET A 10 -3.65 19.97 -11.56
CA MET A 10 -4.27 18.75 -11.02
C MET A 10 -3.23 17.71 -10.61
N ALA A 11 -2.17 17.53 -11.42
CA ALA A 11 -1.07 16.63 -11.08
C ALA A 11 -0.29 17.13 -9.85
N GLN A 12 -0.04 18.44 -9.76
CA GLN A 12 0.61 19.05 -8.59
C GLN A 12 -0.22 18.88 -7.32
N ASP A 13 -1.53 19.12 -7.39
CA ASP A 13 -2.44 18.92 -6.25
C ASP A 13 -2.48 17.45 -5.78
N ALA A 14 -2.47 16.50 -6.72
CA ALA A 14 -2.37 15.09 -6.39
C ALA A 14 -1.06 14.76 -5.67
N LEU A 15 0.08 15.27 -6.17
CA LEU A 15 1.37 15.08 -5.51
C LEU A 15 1.39 15.69 -4.11
N ASN A 16 0.85 16.90 -3.94
CA ASN A 16 0.76 17.59 -2.64
C ASN A 16 0.04 16.73 -1.59
N ARG A 17 -1.04 16.06 -1.97
CA ARG A 17 -1.83 15.21 -1.06
C ARG A 17 -1.24 13.83 -0.81
N TRP A 18 -0.49 13.28 -1.77
CA TRP A 18 -0.07 11.88 -1.74
C TRP A 18 1.41 11.66 -1.41
N TRP A 19 2.25 12.70 -1.44
CA TRP A 19 3.68 12.56 -1.17
C TRP A 19 3.97 11.91 0.20
N TRP A 20 3.55 12.56 1.28
CA TRP A 20 3.80 12.07 2.64
C TRP A 20 3.12 10.72 2.94
N PRO A 21 1.85 10.49 2.56
CA PRO A 21 1.25 9.16 2.66
C PRO A 21 2.01 8.07 1.92
N SER A 22 2.66 8.38 0.79
CA SER A 22 3.48 7.41 0.05
C SER A 22 4.76 7.06 0.82
N LEU A 23 5.41 8.02 1.47
CA LEU A 23 6.57 7.78 2.32
C LEU A 23 6.23 6.97 3.59
N MET A 24 5.02 7.16 4.10
CA MET A 24 4.48 6.39 5.23
C MET A 24 4.22 4.91 4.89
N MET A 25 4.09 4.54 3.60
CA MET A 25 3.85 3.14 3.19
C MET A 25 4.99 2.20 3.56
N PHE A 26 6.21 2.73 3.71
CA PHE A 26 7.37 1.95 4.13
C PHE A 26 7.34 1.56 5.62
N GLY A 27 6.38 2.08 6.38
CA GLY A 27 6.20 1.80 7.81
C GLY A 27 6.90 2.83 8.71
N PRO A 28 6.90 2.59 10.03
CA PRO A 28 7.54 3.48 11.01
C PRO A 28 9.05 3.52 10.79
N SER A 29 9.72 4.50 11.41
CA SER A 29 11.18 4.52 11.47
C SER A 29 11.73 3.22 12.06
N ASP A 30 12.96 2.87 11.68
CA ASP A 30 13.62 1.66 12.16
C ASP A 30 13.75 1.62 13.69
N VAL A 31 13.86 2.78 14.34
CA VAL A 31 13.92 2.90 15.81
C VAL A 31 12.61 2.49 16.50
N ASP A 32 11.49 2.68 15.82
CA ASP A 32 10.14 2.40 16.33
C ASP A 32 9.52 1.14 15.71
N SER A 33 10.33 0.30 15.05
CA SER A 33 9.86 -0.91 14.36
C SER A 33 10.18 -2.19 15.14
N PRO A 34 9.28 -2.67 16.02
CA PRO A 34 9.55 -3.79 16.93
C PRO A 34 9.81 -5.13 16.22
N HIS A 35 9.37 -5.27 14.96
CA HIS A 35 9.50 -6.50 14.18
C HIS A 35 10.72 -6.51 13.24
N THR A 36 11.45 -5.40 13.10
CA THR A 36 12.53 -5.28 12.10
C THR A 36 13.68 -6.23 12.40
N GLN A 37 14.16 -6.31 13.65
CA GLN A 37 15.31 -7.15 14.00
C GLN A 37 15.06 -8.64 13.71
N GLN A 38 13.89 -9.17 14.10
CA GLN A 38 13.52 -10.57 13.86
C GLN A 38 13.28 -10.84 12.37
N SER A 39 12.59 -9.93 11.67
CA SER A 39 12.30 -10.10 10.24
C SER A 39 13.56 -10.06 9.39
N MET A 40 14.55 -9.25 9.76
CA MET A 40 15.87 -9.21 9.10
C MET A 40 16.66 -10.49 9.39
N ALA A 41 16.66 -10.98 10.65
CA ALA A 41 17.36 -12.22 11.02
C ALA A 41 16.87 -13.45 10.26
N TRP A 42 15.57 -13.49 9.92
CA TRP A 42 14.97 -14.56 9.11
C TRP A 42 14.96 -14.29 7.61
N ASN A 43 15.58 -13.19 7.15
CA ASN A 43 15.55 -12.74 5.76
C ASN A 43 14.14 -12.56 5.18
N ILE A 44 13.15 -12.28 6.03
CA ILE A 44 11.79 -11.87 5.62
C ILE A 44 11.82 -10.43 5.13
N LYS A 45 12.53 -9.55 5.84
CA LYS A 45 12.94 -8.22 5.35
C LYS A 45 14.40 -8.30 4.91
N ARG A 46 14.71 -7.72 3.74
CA ARG A 46 16.09 -7.62 3.23
C ARG A 46 16.69 -6.23 3.38
N PHE A 47 15.84 -5.23 3.51
CA PHE A 47 16.17 -3.82 3.69
C PHE A 47 15.28 -3.28 4.79
N SER A 48 15.78 -2.28 5.51
CA SER A 48 15.02 -1.63 6.57
C SER A 48 13.92 -0.72 6.00
N ASN A 49 13.03 -0.22 6.85
CA ASN A 49 11.97 0.68 6.40
C ASN A 49 12.58 1.99 5.90
N ASP A 50 13.55 2.52 6.66
CA ASP A 50 14.21 3.79 6.35
C ASP A 50 15.08 3.65 5.09
N GLU A 51 15.75 2.51 4.89
CA GLU A 51 16.53 2.26 3.67
C GLU A 51 15.66 2.21 2.41
N LEU A 52 14.50 1.54 2.46
CA LEU A 52 13.58 1.50 1.32
C LEU A 52 12.96 2.87 1.06
N ARG A 53 12.64 3.63 2.12
CA ARG A 53 12.11 4.98 2.01
C ARG A 53 13.12 5.92 1.36
N GLN A 54 14.38 5.89 1.81
CA GLN A 54 15.46 6.71 1.24
C GLN A 54 15.61 6.44 -0.26
N ARG A 55 15.74 5.16 -0.65
CA ARG A 55 15.84 4.77 -2.06
C ARG A 55 14.65 5.25 -2.87
N PHE A 56 13.44 5.17 -2.33
CA PHE A 56 12.24 5.67 -2.99
C PHE A 56 12.34 7.17 -3.24
N VAL A 57 12.75 7.97 -2.25
CA VAL A 57 12.95 9.42 -2.43
C VAL A 57 13.99 9.66 -3.52
N ASP A 58 15.18 9.06 -3.43
CA ASP A 58 16.28 9.29 -4.39
C ASP A 58 15.90 8.96 -5.84
N MET A 59 15.11 7.91 -6.04
CA MET A 59 14.61 7.54 -7.37
C MET A 59 13.46 8.43 -7.85
N THR A 60 12.68 9.01 -6.95
CA THR A 60 11.42 9.69 -7.29
C THR A 60 11.61 11.20 -7.47
N VAL A 61 12.52 11.85 -6.75
CA VAL A 61 12.78 13.30 -6.92
C VAL A 61 13.11 13.66 -8.38
N PRO A 62 14.03 12.95 -9.07
CA PRO A 62 14.34 13.26 -10.48
C PRO A 62 13.14 13.07 -11.42
N GLN A 63 12.19 12.19 -11.06
CA GLN A 63 10.96 11.99 -11.84
C GLN A 63 10.02 13.18 -11.69
N ALA A 64 9.90 13.75 -10.49
CA ALA A 64 9.13 14.98 -10.25
C ALA A 64 9.72 16.16 -11.01
N GLU A 65 11.05 16.31 -11.00
CA GLU A 65 11.78 17.31 -11.77
C GLU A 65 11.53 17.17 -13.28
N LEU A 66 11.64 15.95 -13.82
CA LEU A 66 11.34 15.66 -15.22
C LEU A 66 9.89 16.03 -15.59
N LEU A 67 8.95 15.82 -14.67
CA LEU A 67 7.55 16.19 -14.85
C LEU A 67 7.31 17.70 -14.68
N GLY A 68 8.27 18.44 -14.12
CA GLY A 68 8.21 19.86 -13.83
C GLY A 68 7.21 20.19 -12.71
N ILE A 69 7.07 19.31 -11.71
CA ILE A 69 6.22 19.46 -10.53
C ILE A 69 7.09 19.44 -9.27
N ASN A 70 6.65 20.12 -8.23
CA ASN A 70 7.43 20.32 -7.01
C ASN A 70 6.99 19.32 -5.93
N ILE A 71 7.95 18.74 -5.23
CA ILE A 71 7.65 17.91 -4.06
C ILE A 71 7.24 18.82 -2.89
N PRO A 72 6.16 18.51 -2.15
CA PRO A 72 5.65 19.32 -1.04
C PRO A 72 6.47 19.12 0.24
N ASP A 73 7.79 19.31 0.14
CA ASP A 73 8.74 19.19 1.24
C ASP A 73 9.76 20.34 1.19
N PRO A 74 9.63 21.35 2.07
CA PRO A 74 10.54 22.49 2.11
C PRO A 74 11.97 22.13 2.51
N GLU A 75 12.18 21.03 3.23
CA GLU A 75 13.50 20.59 3.71
C GLU A 75 14.22 19.70 2.70
N LEU A 76 13.54 19.34 1.60
CA LEU A 76 14.10 18.47 0.56
C LEU A 76 15.31 19.11 -0.11
N LYS A 77 16.46 18.46 -0.01
CA LYS A 77 17.71 18.90 -0.65
C LYS A 77 18.61 17.73 -1.00
N PHE A 78 19.30 17.84 -2.13
CA PHE A 78 20.34 16.88 -2.48
C PHE A 78 21.57 17.08 -1.59
N ASN A 79 22.05 16.00 -1.00
CA ASN A 79 23.22 15.98 -0.14
C ASN A 79 24.40 15.34 -0.89
N GLU A 80 25.34 16.17 -1.35
CA GLU A 80 26.50 15.71 -2.13
C GLU A 80 27.40 14.73 -1.35
N ALA A 81 27.45 14.82 -0.01
CA ALA A 81 28.30 13.96 0.80
C ALA A 81 27.77 12.53 0.88
N THR A 82 26.45 12.35 0.88
CA THR A 82 25.79 11.03 0.95
C THR A 82 25.29 10.53 -0.39
N SER A 83 25.26 11.40 -1.41
CA SER A 83 24.63 11.15 -2.71
C SER A 83 23.14 10.80 -2.63
N ASN A 84 22.48 11.26 -1.58
CA ASN A 84 21.06 11.04 -1.31
C ASN A 84 20.33 12.39 -1.14
N TYR A 85 19.01 12.37 -1.23
CA TYR A 85 18.18 13.50 -0.81
C TYR A 85 17.90 13.43 0.68
N ASP A 86 18.24 14.49 1.41
CA ASP A 86 17.71 14.74 2.74
C ASP A 86 16.25 15.22 2.56
N PHE A 87 15.30 14.66 3.31
CA PHE A 87 13.88 15.01 3.28
C PHE A 87 13.37 15.33 4.69
N GLY A 88 12.27 16.08 4.76
CA GLY A 88 11.68 16.53 6.02
C GLY A 88 11.11 15.42 6.89
N GLU A 89 10.75 15.78 8.12
CA GLU A 89 10.15 14.84 9.07
C GLU A 89 8.73 14.44 8.66
N ILE A 90 8.44 13.14 8.78
CA ILE A 90 7.10 12.59 8.56
C ILE A 90 6.22 12.90 9.78
N ASP A 91 4.97 13.27 9.53
CA ASP A 91 3.94 13.34 10.59
C ASP A 91 3.60 11.93 11.09
N TRP A 92 4.32 11.49 12.12
CA TRP A 92 4.13 10.17 12.72
C TRP A 92 2.83 10.07 13.52
N ASP A 93 2.27 11.19 13.99
CA ASP A 93 0.97 11.19 14.66
C ASP A 93 -0.15 10.89 13.65
N GLU A 94 -0.14 11.53 12.48
CA GLU A 94 -1.03 11.19 11.36
C GLU A 94 -0.89 9.71 10.98
N PHE A 95 0.35 9.23 10.79
CA PHE A 95 0.63 7.84 10.46
C PHE A 95 -0.07 6.87 11.42
N TRP A 96 0.11 7.06 12.73
CA TRP A 96 -0.48 6.16 13.72
C TRP A 96 -2.01 6.31 13.83
N GLN A 97 -2.57 7.50 13.60
CA GLN A 97 -4.03 7.66 13.51
C GLN A 97 -4.60 6.86 12.35
N VAL A 98 -3.98 6.93 11.17
CA VAL A 98 -4.41 6.19 9.97
C VAL A 98 -4.31 4.68 10.21
N VAL A 99 -3.18 4.19 10.75
CA VAL A 99 -2.98 2.77 11.05
C VAL A 99 -4.01 2.24 12.05
N LYS A 100 -4.38 3.04 13.06
CA LYS A 100 -5.38 2.68 14.08
C LYS A 100 -6.84 2.78 13.59
N GLY A 101 -7.07 3.17 12.33
CA GLY A 101 -8.42 3.23 11.77
C GLY A 101 -9.11 4.59 11.86
N HIS A 102 -8.36 5.65 12.21
CA HIS A 102 -8.87 7.01 12.37
C HIS A 102 -8.49 7.95 11.22
N GLY A 103 -8.03 7.40 10.09
CA GLY A 103 -7.77 8.17 8.88
C GLY A 103 -9.02 8.47 8.04
N PRO A 104 -8.86 9.19 6.93
CA PRO A 104 -9.96 9.82 6.20
C PRO A 104 -10.94 8.83 5.56
N CYS A 105 -10.50 7.61 5.21
CA CYS A 105 -11.34 6.63 4.52
C CYS A 105 -11.43 5.27 5.23
N ASN A 106 -10.85 5.09 6.43
CA ASN A 106 -10.75 3.77 7.06
C ASN A 106 -12.13 3.12 7.25
N LYS A 107 -13.10 3.88 7.77
CA LYS A 107 -14.49 3.42 7.97
C LYS A 107 -15.14 3.03 6.64
N ASP A 108 -15.03 3.87 5.62
CA ASP A 108 -15.64 3.62 4.31
C ASP A 108 -15.01 2.41 3.61
N ARG A 109 -13.69 2.23 3.71
CA ARG A 109 -12.98 1.07 3.14
C ARG A 109 -13.44 -0.24 3.79
N LEU A 110 -13.53 -0.26 5.12
CA LEU A 110 -14.02 -1.43 5.85
C LEU A 110 -15.50 -1.69 5.54
N ALA A 111 -16.35 -0.67 5.60
CA ALA A 111 -17.77 -0.79 5.31
C ALA A 111 -18.03 -1.34 3.89
N ALA A 112 -17.31 -0.84 2.88
CA ALA A 112 -17.41 -1.34 1.51
C ALA A 112 -17.02 -2.82 1.40
N ARG A 113 -15.98 -3.26 2.12
CA ARG A 113 -15.53 -4.66 2.14
C ARG A 113 -16.49 -5.58 2.89
N VAL A 114 -16.96 -5.14 4.05
CA VAL A 114 -17.97 -5.87 4.86
C VAL A 114 -19.24 -6.05 4.04
N LYS A 115 -19.77 -4.96 3.47
CA LYS A 115 -20.97 -5.00 2.63
C LYS A 115 -20.81 -5.97 1.45
N ALA A 116 -19.70 -5.88 0.71
CA ALA A 116 -19.45 -6.80 -0.40
C ALA A 116 -19.34 -8.27 0.05
N HIS A 117 -18.80 -8.51 1.24
CA HIS A 117 -18.71 -9.85 1.81
C HIS A 117 -20.09 -10.36 2.25
N GLU A 118 -20.86 -9.57 2.98
CA GLU A 118 -22.19 -9.95 3.49
C GLU A 118 -23.19 -10.13 2.35
N ASP A 119 -23.31 -9.16 1.46
CA ASP A 119 -24.23 -9.24 0.30
C ASP A 119 -23.85 -10.38 -0.64
N GLY A 120 -22.57 -10.73 -0.71
CA GLY A 120 -22.04 -11.85 -1.50
C GLY A 120 -22.17 -13.22 -0.82
N ALA A 121 -22.75 -13.33 0.37
CA ALA A 121 -22.85 -14.60 1.11
C ALA A 121 -23.56 -15.68 0.30
N TRP A 122 -24.70 -15.37 -0.30
CA TRP A 122 -25.49 -16.32 -1.08
C TRP A 122 -24.71 -16.89 -2.28
N VAL A 123 -23.80 -16.11 -2.90
CA VAL A 123 -22.96 -16.58 -4.01
C VAL A 123 -21.98 -17.64 -3.50
N ARG A 124 -21.38 -17.41 -2.34
CA ARG A 124 -20.46 -18.38 -1.72
C ARG A 124 -21.19 -19.65 -1.34
N GLU A 125 -22.36 -19.52 -0.71
CA GLU A 125 -23.21 -20.65 -0.33
C GLU A 125 -23.68 -21.46 -1.55
N ALA A 126 -24.16 -20.79 -2.59
CA ALA A 126 -24.56 -21.43 -3.85
C ALA A 126 -23.38 -22.17 -4.51
N SER A 127 -22.20 -21.56 -4.50
CA SER A 127 -20.98 -22.15 -5.05
C SER A 127 -20.59 -23.42 -4.28
N MET A 128 -20.63 -23.39 -2.95
CA MET A 128 -20.35 -24.55 -2.10
C MET A 128 -21.37 -25.67 -2.32
N ALA A 129 -22.66 -25.36 -2.28
CA ALA A 129 -23.72 -26.35 -2.50
C ALA A 129 -23.65 -26.98 -3.90
N TYR A 130 -23.26 -26.21 -4.93
CA TYR A 130 -23.03 -26.75 -6.27
C TYR A 130 -21.82 -27.68 -6.30
N ALA A 131 -20.70 -27.29 -5.70
CA ALA A 131 -19.49 -28.11 -5.62
C ALA A 131 -19.76 -29.46 -4.93
N GLU A 132 -20.48 -29.44 -3.79
CA GLU A 132 -20.89 -30.65 -3.08
C GLU A 132 -21.74 -31.58 -3.96
N LYS A 133 -22.73 -31.04 -4.69
CA LYS A 133 -23.55 -31.83 -5.62
C LYS A 133 -22.71 -32.45 -6.73
N GLN A 134 -21.73 -31.73 -7.26
CA GLN A 134 -20.84 -32.26 -8.30
C GLN A 134 -19.94 -33.36 -7.76
N GLU A 135 -19.44 -33.23 -6.53
CA GLU A 135 -18.62 -34.25 -5.89
C GLU A 135 -19.42 -35.53 -5.64
N GLN A 136 -20.64 -35.41 -5.09
CA GLN A 136 -21.54 -36.55 -4.92
C GLN A 136 -21.87 -37.25 -6.24
N ARG A 137 -22.08 -36.50 -7.33
CA ARG A 137 -22.29 -37.09 -8.66
C ARG A 137 -21.08 -37.88 -9.15
N LYS A 138 -19.86 -37.39 -8.90
CA LYS A 138 -18.64 -38.11 -9.26
C LYS A 138 -18.50 -39.41 -8.45
N LEU A 139 -18.69 -39.35 -7.13
CA LEU A 139 -18.63 -40.52 -6.25
C LEU A 139 -19.63 -41.59 -6.67
N ASN A 140 -20.89 -41.20 -6.91
CA ASN A 140 -21.93 -42.13 -7.37
C ASN A 140 -21.59 -42.75 -8.74
N GLN A 141 -20.98 -42.00 -9.66
CA GLN A 141 -20.52 -42.54 -10.95
C GLN A 141 -19.36 -43.54 -10.80
N ILE A 142 -18.50 -43.37 -9.79
CA ILE A 142 -17.40 -44.30 -9.50
C ILE A 142 -17.96 -45.59 -8.90
N GLU A 143 -18.88 -45.50 -7.94
CA GLU A 143 -19.55 -46.67 -7.34
C GLU A 143 -20.29 -47.51 -8.40
N VAL A 144 -21.07 -46.85 -9.29
CA VAL A 144 -21.77 -47.55 -10.38
C VAL A 144 -20.82 -48.23 -11.38
N LYS A 145 -19.59 -47.74 -11.53
CA LYS A 145 -18.58 -48.34 -12.43
C LYS A 145 -17.75 -49.46 -11.78
N THR A 146 -17.76 -49.56 -10.46
CA THR A 146 -17.00 -50.55 -9.69
C THR A 146 -17.86 -51.71 -9.17
N ALA A 147 -19.19 -51.58 -9.24
CA ALA A 147 -20.16 -52.66 -9.09
C ALA A 147 -20.38 -53.42 -10.42
#